data_AF-A0A528TRK5-F1
#
_entry.id   AF-A0A528TRK5-F1
#
_cell.length_a   1.000
_cell.length_b   1.000
_cell.length_c   1.000
_cell.angle_alpha   90.00
_cell.angle_beta   90.00
_cell.angle_gamma   90.00
#
_symmetry.space_group_name_H-M   'P 1'
#
loop_
_entity.id
_entity.type
_entity.pdbx_description
1 polymer ?
#
loop_
_entity_poly.entity_id
_entity_poly.type
_entity_poly.pdbx_seq_one_letter_code
_entity_poly.pdbx_strand_id
1 'polypeptide(L)'
;AELGQRTMLDAWGTAADAAVNGRNADAIAAAARRGAEATRDMIATVGRAARLGERSLGNADPGSVSAAMLVEEICRAIKIA
;
A
#
# COMPACT_ATOMS: atom_id res chain seq x y z
N ALA A 1 -5.82 4.26 11.86
CA ALA A 1 -6.14 3.90 10.47
C ALA A 1 -6.15 2.39 10.38
N GLU A 2 -6.94 1.84 9.46
CA GLU A 2 -7.12 0.41 9.23
C GLU A 2 -6.99 0.11 7.73
N LEU A 3 -6.86 -1.17 7.37
CA LEU A 3 -6.94 -1.60 5.97
C LEU A 3 -8.29 -1.20 5.37
N GLY A 4 -8.28 -0.75 4.12
CA GLY A 4 -9.46 -0.24 3.42
C GLY A 4 -9.78 1.22 3.69
N GLN A 5 -9.05 1.91 4.57
CA GLN A 5 -9.29 3.33 4.88
C GLN A 5 -8.53 4.30 3.99
N ARG A 6 -7.92 3.81 2.91
CA ARG A 6 -7.18 4.59 1.92
C ARG A 6 -6.02 5.36 2.56
N THR A 7 -5.05 4.61 3.06
CA THR A 7 -3.84 5.15 3.68
C THR A 7 -2.62 4.31 3.30
N MET A 8 -1.45 4.70 3.79
CA MET A 8 -0.24 3.89 3.67
C MET A 8 -0.36 2.47 4.25
N LEU A 9 -1.30 2.22 5.16
CA LEU A 9 -1.53 0.88 5.69
C LEU A 9 -2.00 -0.11 4.62
N ASP A 10 -2.62 0.35 3.54
CA ASP A 10 -3.05 -0.53 2.45
C ASP A 10 -1.85 -1.17 1.73
N ALA A 11 -0.73 -0.44 1.60
CA ALA A 11 0.53 -0.98 1.10
C ALA A 11 1.29 -1.78 2.18
N TRP A 12 1.46 -1.22 3.39
CA TRP A 12 2.22 -1.89 4.46
C TRP A 12 1.57 -3.18 4.94
N GLY A 13 0.25 -3.20 5.11
CA GLY A 13 -0.48 -4.36 5.62
C GLY A 13 -0.50 -5.51 4.61
N THR A 14 -0.69 -5.22 3.32
CA THR A 14 -0.62 -6.26 2.27
C THR A 14 0.80 -6.82 2.10
N ALA A 15 1.83 -5.98 2.22
CA ALA A 15 3.22 -6.43 2.26
C ALA A 15 3.53 -7.30 3.48
N ALA A 16 3.08 -6.87 4.67
CA ALA A 16 3.28 -7.59 5.92
C ALA A 16 2.58 -8.96 5.90
N ASP A 17 1.35 -9.03 5.39
CA ASP A 17 0.64 -10.29 5.21
C ASP A 17 1.42 -11.25 4.29
N ALA A 18 1.93 -10.77 3.14
CA ALA A 18 2.78 -11.57 2.28
C ALA A 18 4.06 -12.05 2.99
N ALA A 19 4.71 -11.18 3.79
CA ALA A 19 5.92 -11.54 4.52
C ALA A 19 5.67 -12.60 5.60
N VAL A 20 4.62 -12.44 6.41
CA VAL A 20 4.24 -13.40 7.47
C VAL A 20 3.85 -14.75 6.90
N ASN A 21 3.25 -14.78 5.70
CA ASN A 21 2.95 -16.01 4.96
C ASN A 21 4.17 -16.59 4.20
N GLY A 22 5.40 -16.15 4.51
CA GLY A 22 6.64 -16.73 3.98
C GLY A 22 6.84 -16.50 2.47
N ARG A 23 6.22 -15.48 1.89
CA ARG A 23 6.39 -15.16 0.47
C ARG A 23 7.79 -14.57 0.22
N ASN A 24 8.30 -14.76 -0.99
CA ASN A 24 9.60 -14.20 -1.37
C ASN A 24 9.53 -12.66 -1.55
N ALA A 25 10.69 -12.02 -1.60
CA ALA A 25 10.83 -10.56 -1.71
C ALA A 25 10.06 -9.96 -2.92
N ASP A 26 10.05 -10.64 -4.07
CA ASP A 26 9.31 -10.16 -5.25
C ASP A 26 7.79 -10.18 -5.01
N ALA A 27 7.29 -11.23 -4.35
CA ALA A 27 5.87 -11.34 -4.02
C ALA A 27 5.45 -10.34 -2.94
N ILE A 28 6.32 -10.02 -1.97
CA ILE A 28 6.09 -8.99 -0.95
C ILE A 28 6.02 -7.61 -1.60
N ALA A 29 6.99 -7.26 -2.45
CA ALA A 29 6.99 -6.01 -3.21
C ALA A 29 5.73 -5.87 -4.09
N ALA A 30 5.34 -6.95 -4.77
CA ALA A 30 4.13 -6.96 -5.59
C ALA A 30 2.85 -6.83 -4.74
N ALA A 31 2.82 -7.36 -3.51
CA ALA A 31 1.70 -7.18 -2.60
C ALA A 31 1.55 -5.72 -2.18
N ALA A 32 2.66 -5.06 -1.80
CA ALA A 32 2.66 -3.64 -1.46
C ALA A 32 2.13 -2.77 -2.61
N ARG A 33 2.59 -3.03 -3.84
CA ARG A 33 2.13 -2.33 -5.05
C ARG A 33 0.63 -2.51 -5.27
N ARG A 34 0.12 -3.75 -5.18
CA ARG A 34 -1.32 -4.04 -5.31
C ARG A 34 -2.13 -3.34 -4.22
N GLY A 35 -1.64 -3.34 -2.98
CA GLY A 35 -2.28 -2.62 -1.88
C GLY A 35 -2.39 -1.12 -2.13
N ALA A 36 -1.32 -0.50 -2.63
CA ALA A 36 -1.32 0.90 -3.04
C ALA A 36 -2.27 1.18 -4.20
N GLU A 37 -2.28 0.35 -5.25
CA GLU A 37 -3.16 0.50 -6.41
C GLU A 37 -4.64 0.38 -6.05
N ALA A 38 -4.99 -0.58 -5.18
CA ALA A 38 -6.36 -0.81 -4.72
C ALA A 38 -6.99 0.41 -4.03
N THR A 39 -6.17 1.32 -3.50
CA THR A 39 -6.67 2.57 -2.90
C THR A 39 -7.42 3.49 -3.88
N ARG A 40 -7.24 3.29 -5.20
CA ARG A 40 -8.02 3.97 -6.25
C ARG A 40 -9.52 3.78 -6.07
N ASP A 41 -9.93 2.61 -5.58
CA ASP A 41 -11.33 2.20 -5.47
C ASP A 41 -11.90 2.40 -4.06
N MET A 42 -11.14 3.06 -3.18
CA MET A 42 -11.52 3.30 -1.79
C MET A 42 -11.95 4.75 -1.56
N ILE A 43 -13.00 4.96 -0.76
CA ILE A 43 -13.34 6.27 -0.23
C ILE A 43 -12.52 6.51 1.04
N ALA A 44 -11.73 7.59 1.05
CA ALA A 44 -10.97 7.94 2.24
C ALA A 44 -11.89 8.31 3.41
N THR A 45 -11.70 7.66 4.56
CA THR A 45 -12.45 7.94 5.80
C THR A 45 -11.62 8.67 6.85
N VAL A 46 -10.29 8.74 6.67
CA VAL A 46 -9.34 9.40 7.55
C VAL A 46 -8.39 10.35 6.80
N GLY A 47 -7.70 11.23 7.53
CA GLY A 47 -6.70 12.13 6.96
C GLY A 47 -7.28 13.27 6.12
N ARG A 48 -6.41 13.94 5.34
CA ARG A 48 -6.82 15.09 4.50
C ARG A 48 -7.72 14.67 3.33
N ALA A 49 -7.51 13.48 2.79
CA ALA A 49 -8.29 12.95 1.66
C ALA A 49 -9.75 12.69 2.02
N ALA A 50 -10.08 12.44 3.29
CA ALA A 50 -11.47 12.26 3.73
C ALA A 50 -12.37 13.46 3.43
N ARG A 51 -11.80 14.67 3.34
CA ARG A 51 -12.52 15.90 2.97
C ARG A 51 -13.03 15.89 1.52
N LEU A 52 -12.51 15.00 0.68
CA LEU A 52 -12.92 14.87 -0.72
C LEU A 52 -14.09 13.88 -0.90
N GLY A 53 -14.37 13.01 0.07
CA GLY A 53 -15.41 11.99 -0.05
C GLY A 53 -15.26 11.16 -1.33
N GLU A 54 -16.36 10.98 -2.06
CA GLU A 54 -16.38 10.25 -3.35
C GLU A 54 -15.44 10.81 -4.41
N ARG A 55 -15.10 12.11 -4.35
CA ARG A 55 -14.14 12.73 -5.29
C ARG A 55 -12.73 12.17 -5.17
N SER A 56 -12.45 11.41 -4.12
CA SER A 56 -11.19 10.71 -3.99
C SER A 56 -11.09 9.53 -4.98
N LEU A 57 -12.20 8.89 -5.36
CA LEU A 57 -12.21 7.70 -6.22
C LEU A 57 -11.46 7.90 -7.56
N GLY A 58 -10.87 6.81 -8.06
CA GLY A 58 -10.07 6.78 -9.28
C GLY A 58 -8.61 7.21 -9.12
N ASN A 59 -8.21 7.70 -7.95
CA ASN A 59 -6.84 8.15 -7.67
C ASN A 59 -6.20 7.30 -6.57
N ALA A 60 -4.96 6.83 -6.79
CA ALA A 60 -4.25 6.11 -5.73
C ALA A 60 -3.89 7.08 -4.59
N ASP A 61 -3.91 6.60 -3.35
CA ASP A 61 -3.45 7.37 -2.19
C ASP A 61 -1.92 7.59 -2.28
N PRO A 62 -1.45 8.84 -2.25
CA PRO A 62 -0.01 9.12 -2.36
C PRO A 62 0.81 8.54 -1.21
N GLY A 63 0.23 8.42 0.00
CA GLY A 63 0.89 7.78 1.14
C GLY A 63 1.12 6.30 0.90
N SER A 64 0.10 5.61 0.37
CA SER A 64 0.18 4.20 -0.03
C SER A 64 1.16 3.96 -1.17
N VAL A 65 1.17 4.81 -2.20
CA VAL A 65 2.16 4.73 -3.29
C VAL A 65 3.59 4.91 -2.76
N SER A 66 3.83 5.89 -1.90
CA SER A 66 5.15 6.12 -1.30
C SER A 66 5.61 4.93 -0.44
N ALA A 67 4.69 4.34 0.32
CA ALA A 67 4.95 3.15 1.12
C ALA A 67 5.30 1.93 0.25
N ALA A 68 4.58 1.71 -0.86
CA ALA A 68 4.90 0.64 -1.80
C ALA A 68 6.32 0.80 -2.38
N MET A 69 6.72 2.02 -2.76
CA MET A 69 8.08 2.30 -3.23
C MET A 69 9.16 1.97 -2.19
N LEU A 70 8.91 2.30 -0.91
CA LEU A 70 9.83 1.93 0.18
C LEU A 70 9.94 0.41 0.33
N VAL A 71 8.82 -0.32 0.30
CA VAL A 71 8.83 -1.79 0.40
C VAL A 71 9.57 -2.41 -0.79
N GLU A 72 9.35 -1.90 -2.00
CA GLU A 72 10.05 -2.34 -3.22
C GLU A 72 11.56 -2.22 -3.07
N GLU A 73 12.05 -1.09 -2.57
CA GLU A 73 13.49 -0.88 -2.37
C GLU A 73 14.07 -1.70 -1.21
N ILE A 74 13.32 -1.91 -0.13
CA ILE A 74 13.71 -2.86 0.92
C ILE A 74 13.84 -4.28 0.35
N CYS A 75 12.84 -4.73 -0.41
CA CYS A 75 12.84 -6.05 -1.05
C CYS A 75 13.99 -6.21 -2.06
N ARG A 76 14.31 -5.15 -2.80
CA ARG A 76 15.48 -5.11 -3.68
C ARG A 76 16.77 -5.26 -2.89
N ALA A 77 16.94 -4.48 -1.82
CA ALA A 77 18.17 -4.47 -1.01
C ALA A 77 18.45 -5.83 -0.37
N ILE A 78 17.44 -6.52 0.18
CA ILE A 78 17.63 -7.83 0.82
C ILE A 78 17.93 -8.97 -0.15
N LYS A 79 17.65 -8.81 -1.45
CA LYS A 79 18.01 -9.82 -2.47
C LYS A 79 19.48 -9.72 -2.89
N ILE A 80 20.11 -8.57 -2.64
CA ILE A 80 21.51 -8.30 -3.00
C ILE A 80 22.46 -8.68 -1.85
N ALA A 81 21.94 -8.73 -0.62
CA ALA A 81 22.64 -9.22 0.57
C ALA A 81 22.71 -10.75 0.60
#